data_AF-A0A7V3I7U5-F1
#
_entry.id   AF-A0A7V3I7U5-F1
#
_cell.length_a   1.000
_cell.length_b   1.000
_cell.length_c   1.000
_cell.angle_alpha   90.00
_cell.angle_beta   90.00
_cell.angle_gamma   90.00
#
_symmetry.space_group_name_H-M   'P 1'
#
loop_
_entity.id
_entity.type
_entity.pdbx_description
1 polymer ?
#
loop_
_entity_poly.entity_id
_entity_poly.type
_entity_poly.pdbx_seq_one_letter_code
_entity_poly.pdbx_strand_id
1 'polypeptide(L)'
;MDFRLGEHVTPQQWRAFVDAAVRVVKKESPNTKCVSSLLASEMDVLQELLKVPALDGIGLDIYHEYDDFQTLDKMIRMTQDAGKFAYIAETWRSMIAFRDGVLDFDAIASVSDPLLGKLDAKWNRAMALYAITRGLQAMTIFWTQPFFAYYEDQSKWPMVVQKAVLSGARTPTFYAFKELSAQYGKPVDCPECAK
;
A
#
# COMPACT_ATOMS: atom_id res chain seq x y z
N MET A 1 -6.18 -14.17 14.55
CA MET A 1 -5.32 -12.98 14.58
C MET A 1 -5.53 -12.24 15.87
N ASP A 2 -4.45 -11.78 16.49
CA ASP A 2 -4.50 -10.93 17.68
C ASP A 2 -4.51 -9.49 17.20
N PHE A 3 -5.69 -8.87 17.22
CA PHE A 3 -5.81 -7.48 16.83
C PHE A 3 -5.31 -6.58 17.96
N ARG A 4 -4.87 -5.36 17.61
CA ARG A 4 -4.40 -4.33 18.56
C ARG A 4 -5.42 -3.98 19.66
N LEU A 5 -6.66 -4.42 19.51
CA LEU A 5 -7.76 -4.26 20.47
C LEU A 5 -7.89 -5.43 21.47
N GLY A 6 -7.02 -6.44 21.42
CA GLY A 6 -7.04 -7.58 22.34
C GLY A 6 -8.17 -8.59 22.07
N GLU A 7 -8.87 -8.46 20.95
CA GLU A 7 -9.95 -9.35 20.54
C GLU A 7 -9.43 -10.35 19.50
N HIS A 8 -9.72 -11.64 19.71
CA HIS A 8 -9.49 -12.67 18.72
C HIS A 8 -10.68 -12.72 17.76
N VAL A 9 -10.52 -12.18 16.56
CA VAL A 9 -11.54 -12.23 15.51
C VAL A 9 -11.23 -13.36 14.55
N THR A 10 -12.21 -14.24 14.31
CA THR A 10 -12.11 -15.31 13.31
C THR A 10 -12.38 -14.76 11.89
N PRO A 11 -11.87 -15.42 10.83
CA PRO A 11 -12.18 -15.04 9.45
C PRO A 11 -13.69 -14.88 9.16
N GLN A 12 -14.54 -15.74 9.75
CA GLN A 12 -15.99 -15.69 9.55
C GLN A 12 -16.63 -14.50 10.27
N GLN A 13 -16.15 -14.14 11.46
CA GLN A 13 -16.59 -12.94 12.16
C GLN A 13 -16.19 -11.67 11.38
N TRP A 14 -14.96 -11.65 10.85
CA TRP A 14 -14.50 -10.56 10.00
C TRP A 14 -15.35 -10.41 8.75
N ARG A 15 -15.66 -11.52 8.06
CA ARG A 15 -16.59 -11.53 6.93
C ARG A 15 -17.97 -10.96 7.28
N ALA A 16 -18.54 -11.39 8.42
CA ALA A 16 -19.86 -10.92 8.84
C ALA A 16 -19.86 -9.40 9.10
N PHE A 17 -18.79 -8.88 9.72
CA PHE A 17 -18.59 -7.45 9.90
C PHE A 17 -18.48 -6.72 8.56
N VAL A 18 -17.63 -7.19 7.64
CA VAL A 18 -17.44 -6.56 6.32
C VAL A 18 -18.74 -6.56 5.52
N ASP A 19 -19.48 -7.67 5.48
CA ASP A 19 -20.78 -7.72 4.79
C ASP A 19 -21.78 -6.70 5.36
N ALA A 20 -21.87 -6.60 6.69
CA ALA A 20 -22.73 -5.59 7.33
C ALA A 20 -22.30 -4.16 7.01
N ALA A 21 -21.00 -3.86 7.11
CA ALA A 21 -20.45 -2.54 6.82
C ALA A 21 -20.67 -2.13 5.36
N VAL A 22 -20.39 -3.03 4.41
CA VAL A 22 -20.58 -2.78 2.98
C VAL A 22 -22.05 -2.51 2.65
N ARG A 23 -23.00 -3.25 3.24
CA ARG A 23 -24.43 -2.98 3.03
C ARG A 23 -24.85 -1.59 3.48
N VAL A 24 -24.33 -1.13 4.62
CA VAL A 24 -24.60 0.24 5.10
C VAL A 24 -24.05 1.27 4.12
N VAL A 25 -22.78 1.11 3.69
CA VAL A 25 -22.17 2.04 2.72
C VAL A 25 -22.94 2.05 1.39
N LYS A 26 -23.28 0.88 0.84
CA LYS A 26 -23.98 0.76 -0.45
C LYS A 26 -25.42 1.27 -0.40
N LYS A 27 -26.05 1.25 0.77
CA LYS A 27 -27.38 1.85 0.96
C LYS A 27 -27.31 3.38 0.80
N GLU A 28 -26.31 4.00 1.41
CA GLU A 28 -26.18 5.47 1.40
C GLU A 28 -25.45 6.01 0.16
N SER A 29 -24.51 5.23 -0.39
CA SER A 29 -23.77 5.54 -1.62
C SER A 29 -23.57 4.28 -2.48
N PRO A 30 -24.56 3.93 -3.33
CA PRO A 30 -24.54 2.69 -4.12
C PRO A 30 -23.31 2.54 -5.04
N ASN A 31 -22.77 3.66 -5.50
CA ASN A 31 -21.65 3.68 -6.44
C ASN A 31 -20.26 3.68 -5.76
N THR A 32 -20.19 3.88 -4.43
CA THR A 32 -18.92 3.83 -3.71
C THR A 32 -18.33 2.43 -3.78
N LYS A 33 -17.10 2.29 -4.27
CA LYS A 33 -16.38 1.02 -4.26
C LYS A 33 -15.97 0.66 -2.83
N CYS A 34 -16.33 -0.54 -2.39
CA CYS A 34 -15.97 -1.06 -1.07
C CYS A 34 -14.89 -2.12 -1.20
N VAL A 35 -13.83 -1.99 -0.42
CA VAL A 35 -12.67 -2.86 -0.48
C VAL A 35 -12.17 -3.17 0.94
N SER A 36 -11.59 -4.35 1.12
CA SER A 36 -10.83 -4.73 2.31
C SER A 36 -9.41 -5.07 1.91
N SER A 37 -8.43 -4.62 2.69
CA SER A 37 -7.01 -4.92 2.48
C SER A 37 -6.55 -6.06 3.37
N LEU A 38 -5.52 -6.77 2.95
CA LEU A 38 -4.96 -7.95 3.62
C LEU A 38 -3.43 -8.01 3.42
N LEU A 39 -2.74 -8.61 4.39
CA LEU A 39 -1.38 -9.10 4.29
C LEU A 39 -1.34 -10.48 3.61
N ALA A 40 -0.17 -10.87 3.08
CA ALA A 40 0.02 -12.18 2.46
C ALA A 40 -0.30 -13.37 3.40
N SER A 41 -0.12 -13.18 4.71
CA SER A 41 -0.40 -14.19 5.74
C SER A 41 -1.89 -14.44 6.00
N GLU A 42 -2.79 -13.58 5.50
CA GLU A 42 -4.24 -13.61 5.76
C GLU A 42 -5.05 -14.33 4.68
N MET A 43 -4.49 -15.41 4.13
CA MET A 43 -5.11 -16.20 3.05
C MET A 43 -6.46 -16.82 3.46
N ASP A 44 -6.64 -17.19 4.72
CA ASP A 44 -7.90 -17.72 5.26
C ASP A 44 -8.99 -16.64 5.33
N VAL A 45 -8.62 -15.41 5.70
CA VAL A 45 -9.50 -14.25 5.66
C VAL A 45 -9.90 -13.91 4.23
N LEU A 46 -8.97 -13.95 3.28
CA LEU A 46 -9.29 -13.76 1.86
C LEU A 46 -10.42 -14.69 1.42
N GLN A 47 -10.30 -15.99 1.71
CA GLN A 47 -11.30 -16.98 1.30
C GLN A 47 -12.71 -16.67 1.85
N GLU A 48 -12.81 -16.11 3.05
CA GLU A 48 -14.08 -15.68 3.61
C GLU A 48 -14.58 -14.37 2.98
N LEU A 49 -13.71 -13.39 2.75
CA LEU A 49 -14.09 -12.10 2.15
C LEU A 49 -14.53 -12.23 0.69
N LEU A 50 -13.96 -13.17 -0.08
CA LEU A 50 -14.40 -13.43 -1.45
C LEU A 50 -15.87 -13.89 -1.52
N LYS A 51 -16.42 -14.42 -0.43
CA LYS A 51 -17.83 -14.83 -0.34
C LYS A 51 -18.79 -13.65 -0.14
N VAL A 52 -18.31 -12.43 0.10
CA VAL A 52 -19.14 -11.22 0.28
C VAL A 52 -19.48 -10.64 -1.10
N PRO A 53 -20.73 -10.75 -1.59
CA PRO A 53 -21.05 -10.37 -2.97
C PRO A 53 -20.91 -8.86 -3.22
N ALA A 54 -21.26 -8.04 -2.23
CA ALA A 54 -21.26 -6.57 -2.35
C ALA A 54 -19.86 -5.93 -2.23
N LEU A 55 -18.84 -6.70 -1.84
CA LEU A 55 -17.45 -6.24 -1.77
C LEU A 55 -16.87 -6.18 -3.20
N ASP A 56 -16.38 -5.02 -3.64
CA ASP A 56 -15.96 -4.81 -5.02
C ASP A 56 -14.54 -5.32 -5.31
N GLY A 57 -13.67 -5.32 -4.30
CA GLY A 57 -12.25 -5.61 -4.47
C GLY A 57 -11.55 -6.10 -3.22
N ILE A 58 -10.28 -6.48 -3.39
CA ILE A 58 -9.33 -6.80 -2.32
C ILE A 58 -8.07 -5.95 -2.50
N GLY A 59 -7.63 -5.34 -1.41
CA GLY A 59 -6.33 -4.67 -1.31
C GLY A 59 -5.25 -5.61 -0.80
N LEU A 60 -4.03 -5.42 -1.27
CA LEU A 60 -2.86 -6.14 -0.78
C LEU A 60 -1.88 -5.15 -0.18
N ASP A 61 -1.53 -5.39 1.07
CA ASP A 61 -0.49 -4.66 1.78
C ASP A 61 0.83 -5.39 1.51
N ILE A 62 1.75 -4.71 0.80
CA ILE A 62 2.99 -5.31 0.31
C ILE A 62 4.21 -4.64 0.95
N TYR A 63 4.81 -5.32 1.92
CA TYR A 63 6.04 -4.97 2.61
C TYR A 63 7.08 -6.08 2.44
N HIS A 64 8.25 -5.75 1.86
CA HIS A 64 9.30 -6.72 1.48
C HIS A 64 9.65 -7.80 2.52
N GLU A 65 9.52 -7.51 3.81
CA GLU A 65 9.87 -8.42 4.91
C GLU A 65 8.81 -9.47 5.26
N TYR A 66 7.56 -9.29 4.79
CA TYR A 66 6.44 -10.15 5.16
C TYR A 66 5.82 -10.91 3.99
N ASP A 67 6.27 -10.64 2.76
CA ASP A 67 5.58 -11.13 1.58
C ASP A 67 6.34 -12.17 0.78
N ASP A 68 5.64 -13.28 0.55
CA ASP A 68 5.94 -14.20 -0.53
C ASP A 68 5.13 -13.80 -1.78
N PHE A 69 5.84 -13.37 -2.83
CA PHE A 69 5.24 -13.00 -4.11
C PHE A 69 4.44 -14.15 -4.75
N GLN A 70 4.73 -15.42 -4.45
CA GLN A 70 3.94 -16.54 -4.94
C GLN A 70 2.56 -16.57 -4.27
N THR A 71 2.53 -16.31 -2.96
CA THR A 71 1.29 -16.17 -2.18
C THR A 71 0.50 -14.96 -2.63
N LEU A 72 1.13 -13.80 -2.80
CA LEU A 72 0.47 -12.60 -3.36
C LEU A 72 -0.12 -12.89 -4.74
N ASP A 73 0.63 -13.51 -5.65
CA ASP A 73 0.14 -13.88 -6.98
C ASP A 73 -1.06 -14.83 -6.92
N LYS A 74 -1.09 -15.74 -5.93
CA LYS A 74 -2.25 -16.59 -5.68
C LYS A 74 -3.45 -15.79 -5.18
N MET A 75 -3.26 -14.86 -4.25
CA MET A 75 -4.33 -14.00 -3.73
C MET A 75 -4.94 -13.12 -4.84
N ILE A 76 -4.09 -12.56 -5.71
CA ILE A 76 -4.50 -11.77 -6.88
C ILE A 76 -5.40 -12.62 -7.79
N ARG A 77 -4.94 -13.81 -8.19
CA ARG A 77 -5.72 -14.72 -9.05
C ARG A 77 -7.06 -15.08 -8.43
N MET A 78 -7.07 -15.51 -7.16
CA MET A 78 -8.31 -15.85 -6.46
C MET A 78 -9.31 -14.68 -6.41
N THR A 79 -8.80 -13.46 -6.21
CA THR A 79 -9.62 -12.24 -6.22
C THR A 79 -10.23 -11.97 -7.60
N GLN A 80 -9.41 -12.05 -8.65
CA GLN A 80 -9.83 -11.81 -10.02
C GLN A 80 -10.80 -12.89 -10.52
N ASP A 81 -10.55 -14.17 -10.20
CA ASP A 81 -11.42 -15.30 -10.53
C ASP A 81 -12.80 -15.19 -9.84
N ALA A 82 -12.86 -14.54 -8.67
CA ALA A 82 -14.10 -14.22 -7.98
C ALA A 82 -14.83 -12.99 -8.56
N GLY A 83 -14.35 -12.42 -9.67
CA GLY A 83 -14.94 -11.25 -10.33
C GLY A 83 -14.71 -9.94 -9.57
N LYS A 84 -13.75 -9.90 -8.65
CA LYS A 84 -13.39 -8.71 -7.86
C LYS A 84 -12.11 -8.09 -8.39
N PHE A 85 -11.93 -6.78 -8.21
CA PHE A 85 -10.65 -6.16 -8.56
C PHE A 85 -9.62 -6.33 -7.44
N ALA A 86 -8.35 -6.39 -7.82
CA ALA A 86 -7.23 -6.36 -6.89
C ALA A 86 -6.43 -5.07 -7.06
N TYR A 87 -5.83 -4.58 -5.98
CA TYR A 87 -4.93 -3.42 -6.00
C TYR A 87 -3.90 -3.51 -4.86
N ILE A 88 -2.81 -2.75 -4.97
CA ILE A 88 -1.85 -2.62 -3.87
C ILE A 88 -2.37 -1.52 -2.94
N ALA A 89 -2.86 -1.92 -1.77
CA ALA A 89 -3.46 -1.02 -0.81
C ALA A 89 -2.43 -0.23 -0.02
N GLU A 90 -1.30 -0.85 0.27
CA GLU A 90 -0.15 -0.23 0.89
C GLU A 90 1.12 -0.88 0.35
N THR A 91 2.17 -0.11 0.13
CA THR A 91 3.48 -0.71 -0.09
C THR A 91 4.62 0.15 0.39
N TRP A 92 5.64 -0.51 0.92
CA TRP A 92 6.95 0.05 1.16
C TRP A 92 8.03 -1.03 1.20
N ARG A 93 9.29 -0.65 0.94
CA ARG A 93 10.42 -1.54 1.18
C ARG A 93 10.53 -1.87 2.68
N SER A 94 11.20 -2.96 3.00
CA SER A 94 11.53 -3.29 4.38
C SER A 94 12.35 -2.17 5.03
N MET A 95 12.14 -1.97 6.32
CA MET A 95 12.87 -0.98 7.13
C MET A 95 14.23 -1.52 7.57
N ILE A 96 14.96 -2.22 6.70
CA ILE A 96 16.33 -2.69 6.96
C ILE A 96 17.29 -1.52 7.18
N ALA A 97 18.24 -1.68 8.11
CA ALA A 97 19.31 -0.72 8.34
C ALA A 97 20.65 -1.18 7.76
N PHE A 98 21.61 -0.25 7.71
CA PHE A 98 23.01 -0.57 7.47
C PHE A 98 23.81 -0.33 8.75
N ARG A 99 24.61 -1.30 9.18
CA ARG A 99 25.60 -1.18 10.26
C ARG A 99 26.97 -1.52 9.69
N ASP A 100 27.92 -0.58 9.82
CA ASP A 100 29.30 -0.73 9.33
C ASP A 100 29.41 -1.13 7.84
N GLY A 101 28.48 -0.63 7.01
CA GLY A 101 28.42 -0.92 5.57
C GLY A 101 27.79 -2.26 5.20
N VAL A 102 27.25 -3.01 6.16
CA VAL A 102 26.56 -4.29 5.97
C VAL A 102 25.08 -4.13 6.28
N LEU A 103 24.21 -4.85 5.55
CA LEU A 103 22.78 -4.93 5.86
C LEU A 103 22.58 -5.56 7.24
N ASP A 104 21.89 -4.85 8.12
CA ASP A 104 21.48 -5.30 9.44
C ASP A 104 19.96 -5.50 9.43
N PHE A 105 19.56 -6.78 9.36
CA PHE A 105 18.15 -7.18 9.35
C PHE A 105 17.51 -7.12 10.74
N ASP A 106 18.31 -7.02 11.81
CA ASP A 106 17.83 -6.90 13.19
C ASP A 106 17.64 -5.42 13.61
N ALA A 107 18.14 -4.49 12.79
CA ALA A 107 18.01 -3.06 13.02
C ALA A 107 16.97 -2.42 12.07
N ILE A 108 16.10 -1.59 12.65
CA ILE A 108 15.04 -0.89 11.93
C ILE A 108 15.52 0.52 11.56
N ALA A 109 15.75 0.77 10.27
CA ALA A 109 16.04 2.10 9.75
C ALA A 109 14.76 2.94 9.59
N SER A 110 14.94 4.25 9.45
CA SER A 110 13.84 5.12 9.07
C SER A 110 13.37 4.81 7.63
N VAL A 111 12.07 4.99 7.39
CA VAL A 111 11.53 5.01 6.03
C VAL A 111 12.15 6.10 5.17
N SER A 112 12.68 7.16 5.80
CA SER A 112 13.38 8.28 5.17
C SER A 112 14.88 8.31 5.48
N ASP A 113 15.50 7.14 5.65
CA ASP A 113 16.96 7.03 5.78
C ASP A 113 17.66 7.51 4.48
N PRO A 114 18.57 8.51 4.55
CA PRO A 114 19.28 9.01 3.37
C PRO A 114 20.04 7.96 2.56
N LEU A 115 20.56 6.91 3.22
CA LEU A 115 21.32 5.84 2.55
C LEU A 115 20.42 4.98 1.66
N LEU A 116 19.12 4.95 1.97
CA LEU A 116 18.14 4.11 1.29
C LEU A 116 17.37 4.84 0.18
N GLY A 117 17.60 6.14 -0.01
CA GLY A 117 16.79 6.92 -0.95
C GLY A 117 16.86 6.45 -2.41
N LYS A 118 17.98 5.89 -2.85
CA LYS A 118 18.08 5.25 -4.18
C LYS A 118 17.28 3.95 -4.28
N LEU A 119 17.12 3.23 -3.18
CA LEU A 119 16.36 2.00 -3.11
C LEU A 119 14.85 2.30 -3.15
N ASP A 120 14.38 3.34 -2.46
CA ASP A 120 12.96 3.74 -2.45
C ASP A 120 12.42 4.00 -3.86
N ALA A 121 13.16 4.77 -4.67
CA ALA A 121 12.77 5.04 -6.06
C ALA A 121 12.69 3.76 -6.91
N LYS A 122 13.58 2.78 -6.66
CA LYS A 122 13.54 1.48 -7.34
C LYS A 122 12.38 0.62 -6.86
N TRP A 123 12.06 0.65 -5.57
CA TRP A 123 10.90 -0.04 -5.00
C TRP A 123 9.61 0.43 -5.66
N ASN A 124 9.39 1.75 -5.74
CA ASN A 124 8.18 2.31 -6.37
C ASN A 124 8.04 1.85 -7.83
N ARG A 125 9.14 1.80 -8.59
CA ARG A 125 9.15 1.29 -9.97
C ARG A 125 8.84 -0.19 -10.03
N ALA A 126 9.44 -0.99 -9.15
CA ALA A 126 9.20 -2.43 -9.09
C ALA A 126 7.73 -2.73 -8.76
N MET A 127 7.15 -2.04 -7.77
CA MET A 127 5.75 -2.25 -7.38
C MET A 127 4.76 -1.76 -8.45
N ALA A 128 5.06 -0.66 -9.14
CA ALA A 128 4.26 -0.22 -10.29
C ALA A 128 4.28 -1.26 -11.41
N LEU A 129 5.45 -1.79 -11.78
CA LEU A 129 5.57 -2.86 -12.78
C LEU A 129 4.87 -4.14 -12.33
N TYR A 130 5.01 -4.51 -11.06
CA TYR A 130 4.31 -5.65 -10.47
C TYR A 130 2.80 -5.49 -10.62
N ALA A 131 2.25 -4.34 -10.22
CA ALA A 131 0.82 -4.02 -10.36
C ALA A 131 0.33 -4.11 -11.81
N ILE A 132 1.04 -3.48 -12.74
CA ILE A 132 0.67 -3.44 -14.16
C ILE A 132 0.67 -4.85 -14.77
N THR A 133 1.74 -5.61 -14.54
CA THR A 133 1.90 -6.97 -15.12
C THR A 133 0.88 -7.97 -14.61
N ARG A 134 0.19 -7.67 -13.50
CA ARG A 134 -0.86 -8.51 -12.89
C ARG A 134 -2.26 -7.92 -13.03
N GLY A 135 -2.41 -6.83 -13.77
CA GLY A 135 -3.71 -6.20 -14.00
C GLY A 135 -4.34 -5.63 -12.73
N LEU A 136 -3.53 -5.15 -11.79
CA LEU A 136 -4.00 -4.47 -10.59
C LEU A 136 -4.52 -3.08 -10.95
N GLN A 137 -5.61 -2.64 -10.31
CA GLN A 137 -6.28 -1.39 -10.69
C GLN A 137 -5.63 -0.13 -10.11
N ALA A 138 -4.91 -0.26 -8.99
CA ALA A 138 -4.28 0.85 -8.30
C ALA A 138 -3.09 0.39 -7.46
N MET A 139 -2.28 1.36 -7.03
CA MET A 139 -1.21 1.19 -6.06
C MET A 139 -1.13 2.44 -5.18
N THR A 140 -1.02 2.23 -3.87
CA THR A 140 -0.80 3.29 -2.90
C THR A 140 0.57 3.13 -2.26
N ILE A 141 1.36 4.20 -2.29
CA ILE A 141 2.60 4.30 -1.52
C ILE A 141 2.24 4.73 -0.10
N PHE A 142 2.61 3.92 0.90
CA PHE A 142 2.18 4.17 2.29
C PHE A 142 2.95 5.35 2.92
N TRP A 143 4.28 5.30 2.88
CA TRP A 143 5.13 6.35 3.44
C TRP A 143 5.44 7.44 2.41
N THR A 144 5.01 8.66 2.69
CA THR A 144 5.18 9.81 1.78
C THR A 144 6.22 10.83 2.26
N GLN A 145 6.72 10.71 3.49
CA GLN A 145 7.82 11.55 4.00
C GLN A 145 9.04 11.52 3.07
N PRO A 146 9.46 10.34 2.53
CA PRO A 146 10.59 10.25 1.62
C PRO A 146 10.39 10.98 0.30
N PHE A 147 9.18 11.44 -0.04
CA PHE A 147 8.95 12.27 -1.24
C PHE A 147 9.47 13.70 -1.03
N PHE A 148 9.56 14.14 0.22
CA PHE A 148 9.93 15.51 0.57
C PHE A 148 11.34 15.60 1.12
N ALA A 149 11.72 14.72 2.05
CA ALA A 149 13.03 14.76 2.66
C ALA A 149 13.50 13.40 3.17
N TYR A 150 14.82 13.25 3.16
CA TYR A 150 15.55 12.23 3.92
C TYR A 150 16.17 12.87 5.16
N TYR A 151 16.24 12.15 6.27
CA TYR A 151 16.74 12.68 7.54
C TYR A 151 17.43 11.59 8.37
N GLU A 152 18.49 11.97 9.08
CA GLU A 152 19.22 11.06 9.98
C GLU A 152 18.57 11.04 11.39
N ASP A 153 18.21 12.20 11.90
CA ASP A 153 17.61 12.35 13.24
C ASP A 153 16.08 12.21 13.17
N GLN A 154 15.59 11.03 13.54
CA GLN A 154 14.16 10.77 13.57
C GLN A 154 13.40 11.74 14.49
N SER A 155 14.00 12.24 15.58
CA SER A 155 13.28 13.17 16.48
C SER A 155 12.89 14.50 15.81
N LYS A 156 13.57 14.86 14.72
CA LYS A 156 13.35 16.11 13.97
C LYS A 156 12.56 15.93 12.69
N TRP A 157 12.10 14.71 12.38
CA TRP A 157 11.44 14.41 11.11
C TRP A 157 10.28 15.35 10.77
N PRO A 158 9.39 15.76 11.71
CA PRO A 158 8.24 16.60 11.35
C PRO A 158 8.68 17.97 10.83
N MET A 159 9.70 18.57 11.46
CA MET A 159 10.23 19.88 11.08
C MET A 159 10.95 19.83 9.73
N VAL A 160 11.73 18.78 9.48
CA VAL A 160 12.47 18.62 8.22
C VAL A 160 11.50 18.43 7.05
N VAL A 161 10.52 17.54 7.20
CA VAL A 161 9.50 17.28 6.18
C VAL A 161 8.64 18.53 5.95
N GLN A 162 8.17 19.20 7.01
CA GLN A 162 7.39 20.43 6.88
C GLN A 162 8.16 21.52 6.12
N LYS A 163 9.43 21.75 6.46
CA LYS A 163 10.28 22.72 5.77
C LYS A 163 10.42 22.38 4.28
N ALA A 164 10.63 21.11 3.94
CA ALA A 164 10.74 20.65 2.56
C ALA A 164 9.42 20.81 1.77
N VAL A 165 8.27 20.54 2.40
CA VAL A 165 6.95 20.77 1.80
C VAL A 165 6.78 22.26 1.48
N LEU A 166 7.01 23.14 2.46
CA LEU A 166 6.81 24.59 2.33
C LEU A 166 7.77 25.24 1.33
N SER A 167 8.99 24.74 1.19
CA SER A 167 9.97 25.25 0.21
C SER A 167 9.80 24.67 -1.19
N GLY A 168 8.90 23.70 -1.38
CA GLY A 168 8.73 22.99 -2.64
C GLY A 168 9.82 21.95 -2.94
N ALA A 169 10.67 21.61 -1.96
CA ALA A 169 11.70 20.60 -2.12
C ALA A 169 11.10 19.21 -2.35
N ARG A 170 11.70 18.43 -3.24
CA ARG A 170 11.30 17.07 -3.62
C ARG A 170 12.51 16.17 -3.78
N THR A 171 12.36 14.91 -3.43
CA THR A 171 13.42 13.91 -3.55
C THR A 171 13.35 13.15 -4.88
N PRO A 172 14.37 12.36 -5.23
CA PRO A 172 14.31 11.43 -6.36
C PRO A 172 13.12 10.45 -6.28
N THR A 173 12.68 10.06 -5.08
CA THR A 173 11.55 9.14 -4.89
C THR A 173 10.23 9.78 -5.31
N PHE A 174 10.04 11.07 -5.04
CA PHE A 174 8.91 11.83 -5.55
C PHE A 174 8.91 11.86 -7.08
N TYR A 175 10.05 12.17 -7.70
CA TYR A 175 10.12 12.24 -9.15
C TYR A 175 9.90 10.88 -9.82
N ALA A 176 10.44 9.81 -9.24
CA ALA A 176 10.15 8.45 -9.71
C ALA A 176 8.65 8.13 -9.62
N PHE A 177 7.98 8.49 -8.52
CA PHE A 177 6.53 8.32 -8.41
C PHE A 177 5.78 9.16 -9.46
N LYS A 178 6.15 10.44 -9.62
CA LYS A 178 5.55 11.34 -10.61
C LYS A 178 5.69 10.82 -12.04
N GLU A 179 6.87 10.30 -12.40
CA GLU A 179 7.12 9.66 -13.70
C GLU A 179 6.18 8.47 -13.92
N LEU A 180 6.09 7.57 -12.93
CA LEU A 180 5.20 6.40 -12.99
C LEU A 180 3.73 6.82 -13.14
N SER A 181 3.28 7.82 -12.39
CA SER A 181 1.92 8.36 -12.51
C SER A 181 1.67 8.97 -13.88
N ALA A 182 2.64 9.67 -14.47
CA ALA A 182 2.50 10.24 -15.81
C ALA A 182 2.47 9.16 -16.91
N GLN A 183 3.25 8.09 -16.73
CA GLN A 183 3.37 7.02 -17.72
C GLN A 183 2.21 6.02 -17.69
N TYR A 184 1.74 5.68 -16.49
CA TYR A 184 0.79 4.58 -16.28
C TYR A 184 -0.50 4.99 -15.57
N GLY A 185 -0.53 6.17 -14.97
CA GLY A 185 -1.74 6.69 -14.35
C GLY A 185 -2.81 6.96 -15.41
N LYS A 186 -4.06 6.66 -15.07
CA LYS A 186 -5.19 7.13 -15.87
C LYS A 186 -5.36 8.63 -15.58
N PRO A 187 -5.45 9.50 -16.60
CA PRO A 187 -5.84 10.88 -16.39
C PRO A 187 -7.17 10.89 -15.64
N VAL A 188 -7.21 11.62 -14.53
CA VAL A 188 -8.49 11.97 -13.93
C VAL A 188 -9.03 13.09 -14.80
N ASP A 189 -10.04 12.79 -15.63
CA ASP A 189 -10.86 13.84 -16.22
C ASP A 189 -11.62 14.50 -15.06
N CYS A 190 -10.96 15.50 -14.46
CA CYS A 190 -11.51 16.35 -13.41
C CYS A 190 -11.59 17.77 -13.99
N PRO A 191 -12.73 18.13 -14.62
CA PRO A 191 -12.95 19.48 -15.16
C PRO A 191 -12.78 20.58 -14.12
N GLU A 192 -12.93 20.25 -12.83
CA GLU A 192 -12.83 21.17 -11.69
C GLU A 192 -11.38 21.36 -11.21
N CYS A 193 -10.47 20.43 -11.53
CA CYS A 193 -9.07 20.46 -11.13
C CYS A 193 -8.20 21.32 -12.06
N ALA A 194 -8.77 21.81 -13.17
CA ALA A 194 -8.10 22.65 -14.17
C ALA A 194 -8.25 24.16 -13.90
N LYS A 195 -8.69 24.55 -12.70
CA LYS A 195 -8.86 25.96 -12.29
C LYS A 195 -7.76 26.40 -11.34
#